data_AF-A0A085ETQ3-F1
#
_entry.id   AF-A0A085ETQ3-F1
#
_cell.length_a   1.000
_cell.length_b   1.000
_cell.length_c   1.000
_cell.angle_alpha   90.00
_cell.angle_beta   90.00
_cell.angle_gamma   90.00
#
_symmetry.space_group_name_H-M   'P 1'
#
loop_
_entity.id
_entity.type
_entity.pdbx_description
1 polymer ?
#
loop_
_entity_poly.entity_id
_entity_poly.type
_entity_poly.pdbx_seq_one_letter_code
_entity_poly.pdbx_strand_id
1 'polypeptide(L)'
;MRILSTVLRGACACLLGSTLLAHAQPPTQPQTRTSSDALVDPAAASKQAREIAQGDPARWYREDATSQARMRTLQKEIGAALQEARNACKKAPAAERNACMQEARAVYQRDMAQAKARLAGQDQTP
;
A
#
# COMPACT_ATOMS: atom_id res chain seq x y z
N MET A 1 -19.18 32.25 34.16
CA MET A 1 -20.02 32.74 33.04
C MET A 1 -19.59 32.03 31.77
N ARG A 2 -20.44 31.16 31.21
CA ARG A 2 -20.20 30.39 29.97
C ARG A 2 -21.14 30.95 28.91
N ILE A 3 -20.60 31.46 27.81
CA ILE A 3 -21.40 31.95 26.69
C ILE A 3 -21.51 30.80 25.68
N LEU A 4 -22.70 30.20 25.63
CA LEU A 4 -23.12 29.28 24.58
C LEU A 4 -23.40 30.10 23.31
N SER A 5 -22.69 29.82 22.23
CA SER A 5 -23.02 30.32 20.89
C SER A 5 -23.34 29.14 19.98
N THR A 6 -24.61 28.75 19.95
CA THR A 6 -25.20 27.89 18.92
C THR A 6 -25.61 28.75 17.73
N VAL A 7 -25.01 28.52 16.55
CA VAL A 7 -25.49 29.09 15.28
C VAL A 7 -26.04 27.97 14.40
N LEU A 8 -27.37 28.01 14.32
CA LEU A 8 -28.27 27.75 13.19
C LEU A 8 -28.02 26.55 12.26
N ARG A 9 -28.92 25.58 12.45
CA ARG A 9 -29.28 24.51 11.51
C ARG A 9 -29.86 25.09 10.23
N GLY A 10 -29.19 24.87 9.10
CA GLY A 10 -29.79 25.01 7.77
C GLY A 10 -30.59 23.75 7.44
N ALA A 11 -31.91 23.83 7.53
CA ALA A 11 -32.82 22.82 7.02
C ALA A 11 -33.02 23.05 5.50
N CYS A 12 -32.40 22.21 4.66
CA CYS A 12 -32.79 22.12 3.26
C CYS A 12 -33.88 21.05 3.16
N ALA A 13 -35.12 21.51 2.96
CA ALA A 13 -36.32 20.70 2.89
C ALA A 13 -36.33 19.80 1.65
N CYS A 14 -36.87 18.60 1.84
CA CYS A 14 -37.08 17.56 0.85
C CYS A 14 -37.82 18.05 -0.40
N LEU A 15 -37.24 17.80 -1.58
CA LEU A 15 -38.03 17.51 -2.76
C LEU A 15 -37.57 16.17 -3.35
N LEU A 16 -38.56 15.29 -3.42
CA LEU A 16 -38.54 13.97 -4.03
C LEU A 16 -38.03 14.05 -5.45
N GLY A 17 -37.04 13.21 -5.76
CA GLY A 17 -36.46 13.12 -7.10
C GLY A 17 -35.54 11.91 -7.19
N SER A 18 -36.05 10.72 -6.85
CA SER A 18 -35.40 9.46 -7.20
C SER A 18 -35.51 9.26 -8.71
N THR A 19 -34.70 9.99 -9.48
CA THR A 19 -34.45 9.64 -10.87
C THR A 19 -33.53 8.42 -10.87
N LEU A 20 -34.14 7.24 -10.95
CA LEU A 20 -33.51 6.06 -11.53
C LEU A 20 -33.13 6.41 -12.98
N LEU A 21 -31.98 7.06 -13.15
CA LEU A 21 -31.30 7.11 -14.43
C LEU A 21 -30.82 5.69 -14.71
N ALA A 22 -31.64 4.96 -15.45
CA ALA A 22 -31.19 3.82 -16.22
C ALA A 22 -30.07 4.32 -17.14
N HIS A 23 -28.83 4.22 -16.69
CA HIS A 23 -27.65 4.28 -17.54
C HIS A 23 -27.74 3.08 -18.49
N ALA A 24 -28.40 3.29 -19.63
CA ALA A 24 -28.26 2.46 -20.80
C ALA A 24 -26.76 2.43 -21.13
N GLN A 25 -26.09 1.34 -20.76
CA GLN A 25 -24.72 1.11 -21.18
C GLN A 25 -24.74 1.07 -22.72
N PRO A 26 -24.00 1.95 -23.42
CA PRO A 26 -23.81 1.78 -24.86
C PRO A 26 -23.23 0.39 -25.11
N PRO A 27 -23.52 -0.25 -26.26
CA PRO A 27 -23.00 -1.58 -26.56
C PRO A 27 -21.50 -1.59 -26.30
N THR A 28 -21.06 -2.48 -25.42
CA THR A 28 -19.67 -2.73 -25.08
C THR A 28 -18.90 -2.86 -26.39
N GLN A 29 -18.15 -1.82 -26.76
CA GLN A 29 -17.13 -1.95 -27.78
C GLN A 29 -16.18 -3.06 -27.31
N PRO A 30 -15.76 -3.97 -28.20
CA PRO A 30 -14.71 -4.91 -27.85
C PRO A 30 -13.49 -4.08 -27.46
N GLN A 31 -13.19 -4.02 -26.16
CA GLN A 31 -11.94 -3.45 -25.70
C GLN A 31 -10.85 -4.42 -26.17
N THR A 32 -10.28 -4.13 -27.33
CA THR A 32 -8.97 -4.64 -27.70
C THR A 32 -8.03 -4.25 -26.57
N ARG A 33 -7.71 -5.21 -25.68
CA ARG A 33 -6.63 -5.04 -24.72
C ARG A 33 -5.37 -4.86 -25.54
N THR A 34 -4.96 -3.62 -25.80
CA THR A 34 -3.61 -3.34 -26.25
C THR A 34 -2.70 -3.74 -25.09
N SER A 35 -2.10 -4.93 -25.17
CA SER A 35 -1.14 -5.35 -24.15
C SER A 35 0.03 -4.38 -24.17
N SER A 36 0.36 -3.80 -23.01
CA SER A 36 1.53 -2.94 -22.86
C SER A 36 2.85 -3.71 -22.89
N ASP A 37 2.83 -5.03 -23.14
CA ASP A 37 4.03 -5.87 -23.21
C ASP A 37 5.05 -5.36 -24.25
N ALA A 38 4.57 -4.67 -25.30
CA ALA A 38 5.43 -4.02 -26.30
C ALA A 38 6.27 -2.85 -25.73
N LEU A 39 5.96 -2.35 -24.53
CA LEU A 39 6.67 -1.27 -23.85
C LEU A 39 7.75 -1.78 -22.87
N VAL A 40 7.89 -3.09 -22.71
CA VAL A 40 8.90 -3.68 -21.81
C VAL A 40 10.27 -3.68 -22.49
N ASP A 41 11.31 -3.25 -21.77
CA ASP A 41 12.70 -3.33 -22.24
C ASP A 41 13.03 -4.78 -22.70
N PRO A 42 13.61 -4.99 -23.90
CA PRO A 42 13.85 -6.33 -24.44
C PRO A 42 14.70 -7.23 -23.54
N ALA A 43 15.66 -6.65 -22.79
CA ALA A 43 16.48 -7.43 -21.87
C ALA A 43 15.67 -7.85 -20.63
N ALA A 44 14.80 -6.97 -20.11
CA ALA A 44 13.85 -7.31 -19.06
C ALA A 44 12.86 -8.40 -19.51
N ALA A 45 12.32 -8.30 -20.72
CA ALA A 45 11.41 -9.31 -21.29
C ALA A 45 12.11 -10.68 -21.42
N SER A 46 13.34 -10.69 -21.95
CA SER A 46 14.15 -11.91 -22.03
C SER A 46 14.44 -12.52 -20.67
N LYS A 47 14.73 -11.70 -19.66
CA LYS A 47 14.94 -12.15 -18.28
C LYS A 47 13.66 -12.76 -17.69
N GLN A 48 12.52 -12.07 -17.83
CA GLN A 48 11.24 -12.56 -17.33
C GLN A 48 10.85 -13.88 -18.00
N ALA A 49 11.06 -14.04 -19.30
CA ALA A 49 10.81 -15.31 -19.99
C ALA A 49 11.63 -16.47 -19.42
N ARG A 50 12.91 -16.22 -19.09
CA ARG A 50 13.76 -17.23 -18.43
C ARG A 50 13.26 -17.58 -17.04
N GLU A 51 12.83 -16.59 -16.26
CA GLU A 51 12.31 -16.81 -14.90
C GLU A 51 10.99 -17.59 -14.93
N ILE A 52 10.08 -17.26 -15.86
CA ILE A 52 8.83 -18.00 -16.07
C ILE A 52 9.13 -19.46 -16.46
N ALA A 53 10.10 -19.68 -17.36
CA ALA A 53 10.50 -21.03 -17.76
C ALA A 53 11.12 -21.85 -16.62
N GLN A 54 11.71 -21.20 -15.61
CA GLN A 54 12.23 -21.84 -14.40
C GLN A 54 11.13 -22.19 -13.40
N GLY A 55 9.95 -21.59 -13.54
CA GLY A 55 8.83 -21.74 -12.62
C GLY A 55 9.01 -20.97 -11.31
N ASP A 56 8.01 -21.08 -10.45
CA ASP A 56 8.02 -20.37 -9.16
C ASP A 56 9.10 -20.92 -8.21
N PRO A 57 9.82 -20.05 -7.49
CA PRO A 57 10.73 -20.50 -6.46
C PRO A 57 10.03 -21.34 -5.40
N ALA A 58 10.57 -22.51 -5.05
CA ALA A 58 10.01 -23.40 -4.03
C ALA A 58 9.82 -22.72 -2.65
N ARG A 59 10.54 -21.62 -2.36
CA ARG A 59 10.34 -20.83 -1.15
C ARG A 59 8.99 -20.11 -1.12
N TRP A 60 8.39 -19.76 -2.25
CA TRP A 60 7.10 -19.04 -2.31
C TRP A 60 5.97 -19.81 -1.63
N TYR A 61 6.05 -21.14 -1.66
CA TYR A 61 5.05 -22.03 -1.06
C TYR A 61 5.36 -22.42 0.40
N ARG A 62 6.42 -21.85 0.99
CA ARG A 62 6.79 -22.13 2.39
C ARG A 62 6.45 -20.95 3.27
N GLU A 63 5.46 -21.15 4.13
CA GLU A 63 5.07 -20.19 5.15
C GLU A 63 6.16 -20.01 6.21
N ASP A 64 6.21 -18.81 6.79
CA ASP A 64 7.03 -18.53 7.96
C ASP A 64 6.33 -19.04 9.23
N ALA A 65 6.46 -20.34 9.48
CA ALA A 65 5.72 -21.03 10.55
C ALA A 65 6.13 -20.62 11.97
N THR A 66 7.37 -20.14 12.17
CA THR A 66 7.86 -19.74 13.50
C THR A 66 7.83 -18.22 13.66
N SER A 67 7.66 -17.73 14.88
CA SER A 67 7.71 -16.29 15.15
C SER A 67 9.05 -15.66 14.77
N GLN A 68 10.15 -16.40 14.91
CA GLN A 68 11.46 -15.97 14.41
C GLN A 68 11.48 -15.80 12.88
N ALA A 69 10.88 -16.73 12.13
CA ALA A 69 10.79 -16.65 10.68
C ALA A 69 9.90 -15.46 10.26
N ARG A 70 8.73 -15.29 10.91
CA ARG A 70 7.84 -14.14 10.69
C ARG A 70 8.54 -12.83 10.98
N MET A 71 9.27 -12.74 12.09
CA MET A 71 10.02 -11.53 12.46
C MET A 71 11.10 -11.20 11.42
N ARG A 72 11.80 -12.21 10.90
CA ARG A 72 12.80 -12.02 9.83
C ARG A 72 12.15 -11.46 8.56
N THR A 73 10.95 -11.91 8.21
CA THR A 73 10.20 -11.40 7.06
C THR A 73 9.76 -9.95 7.29
N LEU A 74 9.14 -9.66 8.44
CA LEU A 74 8.75 -8.29 8.80
C LEU A 74 9.95 -7.32 8.80
N GLN A 75 11.12 -7.75 9.30
CA GLN A 75 12.33 -6.93 9.25
C GLN A 75 12.75 -6.55 7.82
N LYS A 76 12.61 -7.48 6.87
CA LYS A 76 12.90 -7.22 5.46
C LYS A 76 11.90 -6.24 4.87
N GLU A 77 10.62 -6.46 5.11
CA GLU A 77 9.54 -5.60 4.60
C GLU A 77 9.63 -4.18 5.15
N ILE A 78 9.80 -4.02 6.46
CA ILE A 78 9.96 -2.73 7.12
C ILE A 78 11.26 -2.04 6.68
N GLY A 79 12.34 -2.80 6.49
CA GLY A 79 13.59 -2.28 5.94
C GLY A 79 13.46 -1.78 4.50
N ALA A 80 12.72 -2.52 3.66
CA ALA A 80 12.42 -2.10 2.29
C ALA A 80 11.56 -0.82 2.27
N ALA A 81 10.53 -0.75 3.13
CA ALA A 81 9.70 0.44 3.29
C ALA A 81 10.52 1.67 3.72
N LEU A 82 11.45 1.51 4.67
CA LEU A 82 12.38 2.58 5.04
C LEU A 82 13.24 3.02 3.85
N GLN A 83 13.77 2.08 3.07
CA GLN A 83 14.61 2.39 1.93
C GLN A 83 13.82 3.15 0.85
N GLU A 84 12.59 2.77 0.58
CA GLU A 84 11.68 3.47 -0.31
C GLU A 84 11.38 4.89 0.19
N ALA A 85 11.01 5.04 1.46
CA ALA A 85 10.76 6.34 2.09
C ALA A 85 11.99 7.25 2.00
N ARG A 86 13.18 6.73 2.28
CA ARG A 86 14.44 7.51 2.14
C ARG A 86 14.71 7.92 0.71
N ASN A 87 14.41 7.05 -0.27
CA ASN A 87 14.56 7.38 -1.69
C ASN A 87 13.57 8.47 -2.12
N ALA A 88 12.34 8.46 -1.60
CA ALA A 88 11.39 9.55 -1.77
C ALA A 88 11.90 10.85 -1.13
N CYS A 89 12.39 10.81 0.11
CA CYS A 89 12.94 11.98 0.79
C CYS A 89 14.11 12.63 0.04
N LYS A 90 14.95 11.86 -0.66
CA LYS A 90 16.03 12.41 -1.49
C LYS A 90 15.52 13.28 -2.65
N LYS A 91 14.29 13.02 -3.13
CA LYS A 91 13.63 13.77 -4.19
C LYS A 91 12.87 15.00 -3.64
N ALA A 92 12.68 15.09 -2.32
CA ALA A 92 12.01 16.21 -1.68
C ALA A 92 12.86 17.51 -1.75
N PRO A 93 12.20 18.69 -1.65
CA PRO A 93 12.88 19.98 -1.53
C PRO A 93 13.93 19.96 -0.41
N ALA A 94 15.03 20.69 -0.61
CA ALA A 94 16.16 20.68 0.34
C ALA A 94 15.73 21.10 1.76
N ALA A 95 14.82 22.06 1.88
CA ALA A 95 14.29 22.55 3.15
C ALA A 95 13.53 21.47 3.96
N GLU A 96 12.88 20.53 3.28
CA GLU A 96 12.05 19.48 3.90
C GLU A 96 12.80 18.16 4.08
N ARG A 97 13.90 17.97 3.35
CA ARG A 97 14.60 16.69 3.24
C ARG A 97 15.03 16.12 4.59
N ASN A 98 15.54 16.95 5.49
CA ASN A 98 15.98 16.47 6.81
C ASN A 98 14.77 16.01 7.64
N ALA A 99 13.70 16.81 7.71
CA ALA A 99 12.48 16.44 8.42
C ALA A 99 11.89 15.13 7.87
N CYS A 100 11.83 14.99 6.54
CA CYS A 100 11.39 13.75 5.88
C CYS A 100 12.24 12.53 6.29
N MET A 101 13.58 12.68 6.32
CA MET A 101 14.48 11.60 6.72
C MET A 101 14.31 11.20 8.19
N GLN A 102 13.99 12.15 9.07
CA GLN A 102 13.70 11.85 10.47
C GLN A 102 12.37 11.14 10.62
N GLU A 103 11.32 11.56 9.92
CA GLU A 103 10.03 10.87 9.95
C GLU A 103 10.17 9.44 9.43
N ALA A 104 10.88 9.22 8.32
CA ALA A 104 11.11 7.87 7.79
C ALA A 104 11.79 6.95 8.83
N ARG A 105 12.75 7.46 9.61
CA ARG A 105 13.38 6.71 10.70
C ARG A 105 12.43 6.47 11.87
N ALA A 106 11.61 7.45 12.22
CA ALA A 106 10.62 7.33 13.28
C ALA A 106 9.55 6.27 12.92
N VAL A 107 9.08 6.26 11.68
CA VAL A 107 8.19 5.21 11.13
C VAL A 107 8.85 3.85 11.28
N TYR A 108 10.08 3.68 10.79
CA TYR A 108 10.82 2.42 10.93
C TYR A 108 10.89 1.91 12.38
N GLN A 109 11.20 2.79 13.34
CA GLN A 109 11.27 2.41 14.76
C GLN A 109 9.91 1.97 15.30
N ARG A 110 8.84 2.71 14.95
CA ARG A 110 7.46 2.36 15.34
C ARG A 110 7.05 1.03 14.74
N ASP A 111 7.32 0.80 13.46
CA ASP A 111 6.93 -0.43 12.77
C ASP A 111 7.68 -1.65 13.33
N MET A 112 8.97 -1.50 13.66
CA MET A 112 9.74 -2.56 14.32
C MET A 112 9.22 -2.88 15.72
N ALA A 113 8.78 -1.88 16.49
CA ALA A 113 8.17 -2.09 17.80
C ALA A 113 6.81 -2.80 17.66
N GLN A 114 5.99 -2.36 16.70
CA GLN A 114 4.70 -2.99 16.40
C GLN A 114 4.87 -4.43 15.93
N ALA A 115 5.85 -4.73 15.08
CA ALA A 115 6.14 -6.09 14.62
C ALA A 115 6.41 -7.04 15.80
N LYS A 116 7.24 -6.61 16.76
CA LYS A 116 7.52 -7.39 17.97
C LYS A 116 6.25 -7.61 18.80
N ALA A 117 5.46 -6.56 19.02
CA ALA A 117 4.22 -6.65 19.79
C ALA A 117 3.18 -7.57 19.13
N ARG A 118 3.02 -7.49 17.79
CA ARG A 118 2.11 -8.34 17.01
C ARG A 118 2.49 -9.80 17.12
N LEU A 119 3.77 -10.14 16.95
CA LEU A 119 4.22 -11.52 17.06
C LEU A 119 4.11 -12.07 18.48
N ALA A 120 4.43 -11.25 19.49
CA ALA A 120 4.22 -11.64 20.88
C ALA A 120 2.74 -11.95 21.18
N GLY A 121 1.81 -11.17 20.61
CA GLY A 121 0.36 -11.43 20.76
C GLY A 121 -0.12 -12.66 19.98
N GLN A 122 0.44 -12.93 18.79
CA GLN A 122 0.10 -14.13 17.99
C GLN A 122 0.54 -15.43 18.67
N ASP A 123 1.72 -15.42 19.28
CA ASP A 123 2.25 -16.60 19.99
C ASP A 123 1.47 -16.92 21.29
N GLN A 124 0.56 -16.05 21.73
CA GLN A 124 -0.31 -16.24 22.91
C GLN A 124 -1.68 -16.84 22.58
N THR A 125 -1.99 -17.06 21.29
CA THR A 125 -3.28 -17.62 20.88
C THR A 125 -3.13 -19.14 20.70
N PRO A 126 -3.79 -19.98 21.52
CA PRO A 126 -3.68 -21.44 21.46
C PRO A 126 -4.32 -22.05 20.20
#